data_AF-A0A151K2W2-F1
#
_entry.id   AF-A0A151K2W2-F1
#
_cell.length_a   1.000
_cell.length_b   1.000
_cell.length_c   1.000
_cell.angle_alpha   90.00
_cell.angle_beta   90.00
_cell.angle_gamma   90.00
#
_symmetry.space_group_name_H-M   'P 1'
#
loop_
_entity.id
_entity.type
_entity.pdbx_description
1 polymer ?
#
loop_
_entity_poly.entity_id
_entity_poly.type
_entity_poly.pdbx_seq_one_letter_code
_entity_poly.pdbx_strand_id
1 'polypeptide(L)'
;YSCLSEVVLEGEFRDGMLHGRGSIYWPRGQRMDAVWNRGKMEQRRYTFADGLSYRENDWDYCAYPDRRFYNCVVNGLKPAGEVLKTNDQPTKIIPPYCYDTGAGMFDPDSNCVTSYRNCKKVKISLGSDKDVLKIPTAIESAWIKNNCRKGWSEPTGHQEWLHEYWQSGTADFATLPHVSQDDEAGIWWQRYKYKYFKQLKIM
;
A
#
# COMPACT_ATOMS: atom_id res chain seq x y z
N TYR A 1 25.74 -14.33 -20.10
CA TYR A 1 25.36 -13.07 -19.44
C TYR A 1 24.29 -13.38 -18.41
N SER A 2 24.53 -13.11 -17.13
CA SER A 2 23.63 -13.51 -16.04
C SER A 2 22.50 -12.50 -15.87
N CYS A 3 21.25 -12.96 -15.76
CA CYS A 3 20.12 -12.07 -15.49
C CYS A 3 20.20 -11.52 -14.05
N LEU A 4 19.90 -10.23 -13.88
CA LEU A 4 19.81 -9.58 -12.55
C LEU A 4 18.53 -8.78 -12.32
N SER A 5 17.62 -8.77 -13.30
CA SER A 5 16.21 -8.39 -13.13
C SER A 5 15.42 -8.87 -14.34
N GLU A 6 14.39 -9.68 -14.11
CA GLU A 6 13.47 -10.18 -15.15
C GLU A 6 12.48 -9.08 -15.56
N VAL A 7 12.99 -7.97 -16.07
CA VAL A 7 12.18 -6.93 -16.68
C VAL A 7 11.79 -7.42 -18.07
N VAL A 8 10.55 -7.88 -18.20
CA VAL A 8 10.03 -8.39 -19.47
C VAL A 8 9.59 -7.21 -20.33
N LEU A 9 10.03 -7.20 -21.58
CA LEU A 9 9.66 -6.23 -22.61
C LEU A 9 8.89 -6.96 -23.70
N GLU A 10 7.61 -6.63 -23.84
CA GLU A 10 6.75 -7.08 -24.94
C GLU A 10 6.49 -5.89 -25.87
N GLY A 11 6.41 -6.10 -27.19
CA GLY A 11 6.03 -5.02 -28.09
C GLY A 11 6.38 -5.24 -29.55
N GLU A 12 6.02 -4.24 -30.35
CA GLU A 12 6.27 -4.16 -31.79
C GLU A 12 7.70 -3.64 -32.04
N PHE A 13 8.40 -4.29 -32.97
CA PHE A 13 9.77 -3.95 -33.36
C PHE A 13 9.86 -3.67 -34.86
N ARG A 14 10.67 -2.67 -35.22
CA ARG A 14 10.96 -2.28 -36.60
C ARG A 14 12.43 -1.87 -36.70
N ASP A 15 13.12 -2.34 -37.74
CA ASP A 15 14.53 -2.00 -38.02
C ASP A 15 15.47 -2.25 -36.80
N GLY A 16 15.14 -3.29 -36.00
CA GLY A 16 15.86 -3.65 -34.77
C GLY A 16 15.51 -2.81 -33.52
N MET A 17 14.62 -1.84 -33.62
CA MET A 17 14.22 -0.93 -32.53
C MET A 17 12.75 -1.12 -32.15
N LEU A 18 12.37 -0.74 -30.92
CA LEU A 18 10.95 -0.63 -30.54
C LEU A 18 10.25 0.44 -31.39
N HIS A 19 9.11 0.09 -31.98
CA HIS A 19 8.32 0.99 -32.81
C HIS A 19 6.89 0.47 -32.91
N GLY A 20 5.91 1.29 -32.51
CA GLY A 20 4.53 0.86 -32.29
C GLY A 20 4.20 0.75 -30.80
N ARG A 21 3.37 -0.22 -30.41
CA ARG A 21 2.96 -0.43 -29.01
C ARG A 21 3.90 -1.40 -28.29
N GLY A 22 4.15 -1.15 -27.00
CA GLY A 22 4.90 -2.06 -26.14
C GLY A 22 4.53 -1.93 -24.67
N SER A 23 4.86 -2.96 -23.89
CA SER A 23 4.63 -3.05 -22.44
C SER A 23 5.91 -3.52 -21.74
N ILE A 24 6.26 -2.85 -20.64
CA ILE A 24 7.35 -3.24 -19.75
C ILE A 24 6.75 -3.76 -18.46
N TYR A 25 7.19 -4.92 -18.00
CA TYR A 25 6.74 -5.55 -16.76
C TYR A 25 7.92 -5.74 -15.82
N TRP A 26 7.75 -5.40 -14.53
CA TRP A 26 8.78 -5.57 -13.51
C TRP A 26 8.50 -6.78 -12.60
N PRO A 27 9.53 -7.48 -12.08
CA PRO A 27 9.37 -8.67 -11.21
C PRO A 27 8.58 -8.49 -9.91
N ARG A 28 8.16 -7.26 -9.57
CA ARG A 28 7.31 -6.97 -8.41
C ARG A 28 5.86 -6.63 -8.81
N GLY A 29 5.45 -6.90 -10.05
CA GLY A 29 4.08 -6.77 -10.53
C GLY A 29 3.70 -5.42 -11.16
N GLN A 30 4.61 -4.45 -11.21
CA GLN A 30 4.37 -3.18 -11.89
C GLN A 30 4.41 -3.36 -13.41
N ARG A 31 3.67 -2.50 -14.12
CA ARG A 31 3.56 -2.48 -15.59
C ARG A 31 3.70 -1.06 -16.11
N MET A 32 4.30 -0.88 -17.29
CA MET A 32 4.24 0.38 -18.04
C MET A 32 3.86 0.09 -19.49
N ASP A 33 2.69 0.56 -19.89
CA ASP A 33 2.28 0.60 -21.30
C ASP A 33 2.92 1.81 -21.96
N ALA A 34 3.43 1.67 -23.18
CA ALA A 34 4.10 2.73 -23.89
C ALA A 34 3.91 2.67 -25.41
N VAL A 35 3.99 3.85 -26.04
CA VAL A 35 4.04 4.02 -27.50
C VAL A 35 5.46 4.44 -27.87
N TRP A 36 6.04 3.72 -28.83
CA TRP A 36 7.43 3.81 -29.22
C TRP A 36 7.58 4.26 -30.68
N ASN A 37 8.56 5.11 -30.94
CA ASN A 37 8.91 5.57 -32.27
C ASN A 37 10.44 5.55 -32.45
N ARG A 38 10.95 4.55 -33.19
CA ARG A 38 12.39 4.37 -33.46
C ARG A 38 13.22 4.34 -32.16
N GLY A 39 12.79 3.52 -31.21
CA GLY A 39 13.40 3.37 -29.88
C GLY A 39 13.09 4.47 -28.86
N LYS A 40 12.44 5.58 -29.25
CA LYS A 40 12.01 6.64 -28.32
C LYS A 40 10.62 6.36 -27.78
N MET A 41 10.42 6.51 -26.47
CA MET A 41 9.09 6.44 -25.84
C MET A 41 8.41 7.82 -25.94
N GLU A 42 7.28 7.88 -26.64
CA GLU A 42 6.51 9.13 -26.86
C GLU A 42 5.37 9.28 -25.85
N GLN A 43 4.69 8.18 -25.53
CA GLN A 43 3.61 8.14 -24.53
C GLN A 43 3.85 6.98 -23.56
N ARG A 44 3.46 7.16 -22.29
CA ARG A 44 3.61 6.16 -21.22
C ARG A 44 2.43 6.19 -20.25
N ARG A 45 2.01 5.02 -19.77
CA ARG A 45 1.11 4.85 -18.62
C ARG A 45 1.74 3.82 -17.70
N TYR A 46 2.09 4.23 -16.48
CA TYR A 46 2.64 3.34 -15.46
C TYR A 46 1.54 2.89 -14.50
N THR A 47 1.56 1.61 -14.12
CA THR A 47 0.61 0.97 -13.22
C THR A 47 1.38 0.28 -12.10
N PHE A 48 1.04 0.63 -10.85
CA PHE A 48 1.58 0.02 -9.65
C PHE A 48 1.10 -1.44 -9.51
N ALA A 49 1.79 -2.23 -8.68
CA ALA A 49 1.56 -3.67 -8.55
C ALA A 49 0.21 -4.05 -7.90
N ASP A 50 -0.49 -3.09 -7.32
CA ASP A 50 -1.85 -3.21 -6.79
C ASP A 50 -2.95 -2.86 -7.82
N GLY A 51 -2.57 -2.38 -9.01
CA GLY A 51 -3.47 -1.94 -10.07
C GLY A 51 -3.68 -0.42 -10.16
N LEU A 52 -3.17 0.36 -9.21
CA LEU A 52 -3.28 1.83 -9.26
C LEU A 52 -2.53 2.36 -10.49
N SER A 53 -3.21 3.14 -11.34
CA SER A 53 -2.58 3.79 -12.49
C SER A 53 -2.01 5.14 -12.07
N TYR A 54 -0.71 5.37 -12.30
CA TYR A 54 -0.07 6.66 -12.04
C TYR A 54 -0.61 7.76 -12.95
N ARG A 55 -0.84 8.95 -12.39
CA ARG A 55 -1.15 10.18 -13.13
C ARG A 55 -0.14 11.25 -12.78
N GLU A 56 0.34 11.96 -13.80
CA GLU A 56 1.32 13.05 -13.65
C GLU A 56 0.64 14.36 -13.21
N ASN A 57 -0.62 14.56 -13.62
CA ASN A 57 -1.53 15.60 -13.14
C ASN A 57 -2.70 14.96 -12.37
N ASP A 58 -3.43 15.74 -11.58
CA ASP A 58 -4.68 15.33 -10.91
C ASP A 58 -4.56 14.02 -10.11
N TRP A 59 -3.51 13.98 -9.28
CA TRP A 59 -3.21 12.86 -8.37
C TRP A 59 -4.10 12.91 -7.13
N ASP A 60 -5.18 12.14 -7.18
CA ASP A 60 -6.22 12.01 -6.14
C ASP A 60 -5.83 11.01 -5.01
N TYR A 61 -4.87 10.12 -5.26
CA TYR A 61 -4.55 9.04 -4.34
C TYR A 61 -3.94 9.50 -3.00
N CYS A 62 -4.62 9.16 -1.89
CA CYS A 62 -4.31 9.59 -0.53
C CYS A 62 -4.29 11.12 -0.31
N ALA A 63 -4.89 11.89 -1.22
CA ALA A 63 -5.06 13.34 -1.07
C ALA A 63 -6.22 13.68 -0.11
N TYR A 64 -6.31 14.94 0.31
CA TYR A 64 -7.54 15.44 0.93
C TYR A 64 -8.62 15.64 -0.16
N PRO A 65 -9.90 15.26 0.06
CA PRO A 65 -10.46 14.70 1.29
C PRO A 65 -10.28 13.18 1.44
N ASP A 66 -10.09 12.43 0.35
CA ASP A 66 -10.09 10.96 0.36
C ASP A 66 -8.73 10.34 0.69
N ARG A 67 -8.41 10.32 1.99
CA ARG A 67 -7.18 9.72 2.55
C ARG A 67 -7.15 8.17 2.53
N ARG A 68 -7.99 7.50 1.72
CA ARG A 68 -8.05 6.01 1.65
C ARG A 68 -6.91 5.41 0.81
N PHE A 69 -6.33 4.32 1.32
CA PHE A 69 -5.47 3.43 0.53
C PHE A 69 -6.23 2.79 -0.64
N TYR A 70 -5.56 2.51 -1.76
CA TYR A 70 -6.20 2.00 -2.98
C TYR A 70 -6.84 0.64 -2.74
N ASN A 71 -6.21 -0.19 -1.90
CA ASN A 71 -6.78 -1.44 -1.41
C ASN A 71 -8.15 -1.24 -0.71
N CYS A 72 -8.36 -0.14 0.03
CA CYS A 72 -9.65 0.21 0.64
C CYS A 72 -10.67 0.77 -0.36
N VAL A 73 -10.22 1.34 -1.49
CA VAL A 73 -11.10 1.79 -2.58
C VAL A 73 -11.61 0.59 -3.36
N VAL A 74 -10.75 -0.40 -3.64
CA VAL A 74 -11.09 -1.61 -4.41
C VAL A 74 -11.83 -2.66 -3.57
N ASN A 75 -11.40 -2.91 -2.33
CA ASN A 75 -11.92 -4.01 -1.48
C ASN A 75 -12.85 -3.54 -0.35
N GLY A 76 -13.16 -2.24 -0.29
CA GLY A 76 -13.93 -1.63 0.79
C GLY A 76 -13.12 -1.41 2.08
N LEU A 77 -13.73 -0.69 3.03
CA LEU A 77 -13.13 -0.43 4.35
C LEU A 77 -13.25 -1.66 5.26
N LYS A 78 -12.19 -1.91 6.05
CA LYS A 78 -12.17 -2.95 7.09
C LYS A 78 -12.81 -2.44 8.39
N PRO A 79 -13.39 -3.32 9.23
CA PRO A 79 -13.99 -2.93 10.50
C PRO A 79 -12.94 -2.37 11.49
N ALA A 80 -13.43 -1.70 12.53
CA ALA A 80 -12.58 -1.18 13.61
C ALA A 80 -11.70 -2.30 14.21
N GLY A 81 -10.40 -2.01 14.38
CA GLY A 81 -9.38 -3.00 14.78
C GLY A 81 -8.67 -3.69 13.61
N GLU A 82 -9.34 -3.89 12.47
CA GLU A 82 -8.78 -4.52 11.26
C GLU A 82 -8.40 -3.51 10.14
N VAL A 83 -8.51 -2.21 10.42
CA VAL A 83 -8.16 -1.13 9.49
C VAL A 83 -6.73 -1.28 8.95
N LEU A 84 -6.56 -1.15 7.63
CA LEU A 84 -5.28 -1.31 6.97
C LEU A 84 -4.30 -0.22 7.41
N LYS A 85 -3.13 -0.61 7.91
CA LYS A 85 -2.06 0.32 8.34
C LYS A 85 -1.14 0.75 7.18
N THR A 86 -1.23 0.06 6.05
CA THR A 86 -0.47 0.26 4.80
C THR A 86 -1.34 -0.20 3.62
N ASN A 87 -1.13 0.37 2.43
CA ASN A 87 -1.74 -0.16 1.20
C ASN A 87 -1.20 -1.57 0.88
N ASP A 88 0.12 -1.75 0.97
CA ASP A 88 0.77 -3.07 0.94
C ASP A 88 0.23 -3.99 2.03
N GLN A 89 -0.17 -5.21 1.65
CA GLN A 89 -0.55 -6.27 2.59
C GLN A 89 0.18 -7.58 2.28
N PRO A 90 0.47 -8.44 3.29
CA PRO A 90 0.22 -8.21 4.71
C PRO A 90 1.12 -7.11 5.29
N THR A 91 0.56 -6.33 6.22
CA THR A 91 1.25 -5.19 6.86
C THR A 91 2.59 -5.65 7.45
N LYS A 92 3.69 -5.04 6.98
CA LYS A 92 5.05 -5.46 7.35
C LYS A 92 5.29 -5.26 8.86
N ILE A 93 5.75 -6.31 9.55
CA ILE A 93 6.09 -6.24 10.98
C ILE A 93 7.41 -5.49 11.13
N ILE A 94 7.40 -4.45 11.95
CA ILE A 94 8.58 -3.64 12.28
C ILE A 94 9.15 -4.14 13.62
N PRO A 95 10.45 -4.50 13.72
CA PRO A 95 11.06 -4.83 15.00
C PRO A 95 11.11 -3.61 15.95
N PRO A 96 11.11 -3.82 17.28
CA PRO A 96 11.27 -2.72 18.24
C PRO A 96 12.50 -1.86 17.94
N TYR A 97 12.35 -0.54 18.09
CA TYR A 97 13.34 0.51 17.79
C TYR A 97 13.72 0.69 16.30
N CYS A 98 13.17 -0.12 15.39
CA CYS A 98 13.36 0.04 13.94
C CYS A 98 12.27 0.91 13.28
N TYR A 99 12.54 1.34 12.04
CA TYR A 99 11.65 2.14 11.19
C TYR A 99 11.46 1.49 9.81
N ASP A 100 10.27 1.61 9.23
CA ASP A 100 9.91 1.12 7.90
C ASP A 100 10.00 2.26 6.86
N THR A 101 10.98 2.18 5.96
CA THR A 101 11.28 3.23 4.98
C THR A 101 10.53 3.08 3.65
N GLY A 102 9.63 2.09 3.53
CA GLY A 102 9.03 1.67 2.26
C GLY A 102 9.97 0.88 1.34
N ALA A 103 11.29 1.12 1.43
CA ALA A 103 12.33 0.36 0.73
C ALA A 103 12.93 -0.78 1.57
N GLY A 104 12.96 -0.64 2.90
CA GLY A 104 13.48 -1.63 3.84
C GLY A 104 13.31 -1.25 5.30
N MET A 105 13.93 -2.02 6.19
CA MET A 105 13.93 -1.77 7.64
C MET A 105 15.18 -0.99 8.04
N PHE A 106 15.01 0.26 8.49
CA PHE A 106 16.08 1.05 9.09
C PHE A 106 16.25 0.68 10.58
N ASP A 107 17.49 0.33 10.93
CA ASP A 107 17.97 0.08 12.28
C ASP A 107 18.85 1.26 12.73
N PRO A 108 18.42 2.07 13.72
CA PRO A 108 19.22 3.19 14.22
C PRO A 108 20.55 2.80 14.87
N ASP A 109 20.65 1.60 15.44
CA ASP A 109 21.83 1.16 16.20
C ASP A 109 22.98 0.79 15.27
N SER A 110 22.67 0.23 14.09
CA SER A 110 23.63 -0.05 13.01
C SER A 110 23.64 1.01 11.89
N ASN A 111 22.79 2.04 11.97
CA ASN A 111 22.54 3.05 10.94
C ASN A 111 22.40 2.46 9.52
N CYS A 112 21.70 1.32 9.40
CA CYS A 112 21.56 0.58 8.13
C CYS A 112 20.09 0.34 7.77
N VAL A 113 19.76 0.46 6.48
CA VAL A 113 18.50 -0.02 5.90
C VAL A 113 18.72 -1.43 5.38
N THR A 114 17.92 -2.39 5.86
CA THR A 114 18.03 -3.82 5.56
C THR A 114 16.81 -4.35 4.81
N SER A 115 17.00 -5.43 4.04
CA SER A 115 15.93 -6.06 3.25
C SER A 115 14.82 -6.66 4.13
N TYR A 116 13.56 -6.41 3.75
CA TYR A 116 12.38 -6.99 4.40
C TYR A 116 12.38 -8.52 4.47
N ARG A 117 13.15 -9.20 3.60
CA ARG A 117 13.27 -10.66 3.58
C ARG A 117 13.96 -11.22 4.84
N ASN A 118 14.86 -10.45 5.46
CA ASN A 118 15.74 -10.91 6.53
C ASN A 118 15.50 -10.26 7.91
N CYS A 119 14.38 -9.55 8.11
CA CYS A 119 14.02 -8.88 9.38
C CYS A 119 14.15 -9.75 10.63
N LYS A 120 13.91 -11.06 10.51
CA LYS A 120 13.98 -12.01 11.64
C LYS A 120 15.40 -12.30 12.12
N LYS A 121 16.44 -12.13 11.28
CA LYS A 121 17.85 -12.35 11.65
C LYS A 121 18.46 -11.18 12.46
N VAL A 122 17.86 -9.98 12.40
CA VAL A 122 18.49 -8.69 12.76
C VAL A 122 19.10 -8.64 14.17
N LYS A 123 18.55 -9.36 15.16
CA LYS A 123 19.04 -9.43 16.55
C LYS A 123 19.67 -10.76 16.97
N ILE A 124 19.71 -11.78 16.11
CA ILE A 124 20.25 -13.12 16.43
C ILE A 124 21.61 -13.35 15.77
N SER A 125 21.86 -12.73 14.61
CA SER A 125 23.09 -12.93 13.83
C SER A 125 24.14 -11.84 14.11
N LEU A 126 25.11 -12.12 15.00
CA LEU A 126 26.40 -11.42 15.03
C LEU A 126 27.29 -11.93 13.88
N GLY A 127 27.02 -11.50 12.65
CA GLY A 127 27.84 -11.82 11.49
C GLY A 127 27.09 -11.68 10.17
N SER A 128 27.83 -11.25 9.12
CA SER A 128 27.65 -11.34 7.65
C SER A 128 26.27 -11.22 6.99
N ASP A 129 25.22 -11.83 7.54
CA ASP A 129 23.98 -12.21 6.87
C ASP A 129 22.92 -11.09 6.78
N LYS A 130 23.31 -9.84 7.01
CA LYS A 130 22.40 -8.68 6.87
C LYS A 130 22.46 -8.17 5.44
N ASP A 131 21.38 -8.39 4.67
CA ASP A 131 21.13 -7.74 3.38
C ASP A 131 20.99 -6.21 3.58
N VAL A 132 22.10 -5.49 3.68
CA VAL A 132 22.12 -4.02 3.74
C VAL A 132 21.83 -3.47 2.35
N LEU A 133 20.69 -2.78 2.22
CA LEU A 133 20.27 -2.12 0.98
C LEU A 133 20.86 -0.71 0.85
N LYS A 134 21.05 -0.01 1.98
CA LYS A 134 21.59 1.35 2.04
C LYS A 134 22.14 1.67 3.44
N ILE A 135 23.23 2.42 3.50
CA ILE A 135 23.66 3.16 4.70
C ILE A 135 23.22 4.62 4.50
N PRO A 136 22.24 5.16 5.25
CA PRO A 136 21.77 6.53 5.04
C PRO A 136 22.74 7.57 5.61
N THR A 137 22.72 8.77 5.01
CA THR A 137 23.42 9.94 5.57
C THR A 137 22.76 10.40 6.88
N ALA A 138 23.45 11.22 7.68
CA ALA A 138 22.90 11.75 8.93
C ALA A 138 21.57 12.52 8.73
N ILE A 139 21.43 13.25 7.62
CA ILE A 139 20.20 13.98 7.24
C ILE A 139 19.08 12.98 6.92
N GLU A 140 19.36 11.93 6.16
CA GLU A 140 18.38 10.89 5.84
C GLU A 140 17.96 10.09 7.08
N SER A 141 18.90 9.73 7.95
CA SER A 141 18.60 9.03 9.21
C SER A 141 17.76 9.89 10.16
N ALA A 142 17.95 11.21 10.17
CA ALA A 142 17.07 12.14 10.90
C ALA A 142 15.68 12.22 10.26
N TRP A 143 15.60 12.32 8.92
CA TRP A 143 14.33 12.34 8.20
C TRP A 143 13.53 11.04 8.42
N ILE A 144 14.18 9.87 8.35
CA ILE A 144 13.58 8.56 8.63
C ILE A 144 13.02 8.52 10.05
N LYS A 145 13.80 8.96 11.05
CA LYS A 145 13.37 8.97 12.46
C LYS A 145 12.13 9.83 12.73
N ASN A 146 11.94 10.88 11.93
CA ASN A 146 10.84 11.84 12.08
C ASN A 146 9.60 11.49 11.23
N ASN A 147 9.76 10.84 10.07
CA ASN A 147 8.69 10.66 9.07
C ASN A 147 8.27 9.20 8.83
N CYS A 148 9.13 8.21 9.08
CA CYS A 148 8.84 6.82 8.77
C CYS A 148 8.02 6.12 9.86
N ARG A 149 7.18 5.16 9.46
CA ARG A 149 6.42 4.30 10.37
C ARG A 149 7.39 3.53 11.28
N LYS A 150 7.15 3.53 12.59
CA LYS A 150 8.07 3.00 13.60
C LYS A 150 7.54 1.76 14.33
N GLY A 151 8.43 1.00 14.96
CA GLY A 151 8.13 -0.31 15.58
C GLY A 151 7.40 -0.27 16.92
N TRP A 152 6.92 0.90 17.33
CA TRP A 152 6.21 1.12 18.59
C TRP A 152 5.15 2.21 18.41
N SER A 153 4.26 2.30 19.40
CA SER A 153 3.35 3.43 19.56
C SER A 153 3.74 4.21 20.81
N GLU A 154 3.51 5.51 20.79
CA GLU A 154 3.71 6.41 21.93
C GLU A 154 2.49 7.36 22.02
N PRO A 155 2.11 7.88 23.20
CA PRO A 155 1.04 8.86 23.30
C PRO A 155 1.43 10.15 22.57
N THR A 156 0.62 10.59 21.61
CA THR A 156 0.85 11.80 20.81
C THR A 156 0.64 13.11 21.56
N GLY A 157 0.20 13.05 22.82
CA GLY A 157 -0.29 14.20 23.58
C GLY A 157 -1.64 14.71 23.06
N HIS A 158 -2.14 15.78 23.69
CA HIS A 158 -3.23 16.57 23.12
C HIS A 158 -2.68 17.46 22.00
N GLN A 159 -3.40 17.56 20.88
CA GLN A 159 -3.02 18.36 19.73
C GLN A 159 -4.26 19.07 19.19
N GLU A 160 -4.46 20.32 19.57
CA GLU A 160 -5.65 21.13 19.23
C GLU A 160 -5.94 21.12 17.72
N TRP A 161 -4.91 21.18 16.88
CA TRP A 161 -5.02 21.20 15.42
C TRP A 161 -5.45 19.87 14.78
N LEU A 162 -5.35 18.72 15.50
CA LEU A 162 -5.90 17.44 15.04
C LEU A 162 -7.41 17.33 15.28
N HIS A 163 -8.00 18.23 16.06
CA HIS A 163 -9.44 18.38 16.15
C HIS A 163 -9.93 19.15 14.90
N GLU A 164 -10.01 18.44 13.77
CA GLU A 164 -10.77 18.89 12.59
C GLU A 164 -12.14 19.40 13.09
N TYR A 165 -12.55 20.62 12.71
CA TYR A 165 -13.76 21.27 13.23
C TYR A 165 -15.04 20.64 12.63
N TRP A 166 -15.37 19.41 13.03
CA TRP A 166 -16.54 18.66 12.58
C TRP A 166 -17.88 19.41 12.72
N GLN A 167 -17.94 20.45 13.56
CA GLN A 167 -19.11 21.30 13.76
C GLN A 167 -19.42 22.23 12.57
N SER A 168 -18.42 22.66 11.78
CA SER A 168 -18.65 23.52 10.60
C SER A 168 -19.22 22.75 9.40
N GLY A 169 -19.10 21.42 9.43
CA GLY A 169 -19.62 20.48 8.43
C GLY A 169 -20.73 19.59 8.99
N THR A 170 -21.59 20.12 9.88
CA THR A 170 -22.82 19.42 10.26
C THR A 170 -23.62 19.19 8.99
N ALA A 171 -23.73 17.93 8.54
CA ALA A 171 -24.62 17.56 7.46
C ALA A 171 -26.04 17.98 7.88
N ASP A 172 -26.65 18.90 7.14
CA ASP A 172 -27.99 19.36 7.47
C ASP A 172 -28.97 18.19 7.31
N PHE A 173 -29.45 17.68 8.44
CA PHE A 173 -30.37 16.56 8.47
C PHE A 173 -31.71 16.89 7.79
N ALA A 174 -32.04 18.17 7.57
CA ALA A 174 -33.21 18.58 6.79
C ALA A 174 -33.01 18.44 5.27
N THR A 175 -31.78 18.28 4.77
CA THR A 175 -31.51 17.98 3.35
C THR A 175 -31.32 16.48 3.05
N LEU A 176 -31.33 15.62 4.08
CA LEU A 176 -31.46 14.17 3.86
C LEU A 176 -32.91 13.85 3.41
N PRO A 177 -33.11 12.98 2.41
CA PRO A 177 -34.45 12.59 2.01
C PRO A 177 -35.16 11.89 3.17
N HIS A 178 -36.34 12.39 3.54
CA HIS A 178 -37.20 11.75 4.53
C HIS A 178 -37.60 10.36 4.02
N VAL A 179 -37.01 9.32 4.62
CA VAL A 179 -37.44 7.93 4.41
C VAL A 179 -38.88 7.81 4.93
N SER A 180 -39.78 7.36 4.07
CA SER A 180 -41.18 7.16 4.44
C SER A 180 -41.30 6.04 5.48
N GLN A 181 -42.31 6.08 6.36
CA GLN A 181 -42.48 5.01 7.36
C GLN A 181 -43.07 3.72 6.78
N ASP A 182 -43.44 3.71 5.49
CA ASP A 182 -44.13 2.62 4.82
C ASP A 182 -43.22 1.77 3.90
N ASP A 183 -41.96 2.19 3.66
CA ASP A 183 -40.96 1.37 2.99
C ASP A 183 -40.47 0.26 3.96
N GLU A 184 -40.87 -0.99 3.71
CA GLU A 184 -40.59 -2.13 4.59
C GLU A 184 -39.11 -2.22 5.00
N ALA A 185 -38.83 -2.14 6.30
CA ALA A 185 -37.48 -2.18 6.88
C ALA A 185 -36.87 -3.61 6.80
N GLY A 186 -36.51 -4.02 5.58
CA GLY A 186 -36.11 -5.35 5.17
C GLY A 186 -34.76 -5.84 5.74
N ILE A 187 -34.75 -6.18 7.03
CA ILE A 187 -33.98 -7.29 7.64
C ILE A 187 -32.52 -7.46 7.14
N TRP A 188 -31.77 -6.36 6.99
CA TRP A 188 -30.37 -6.42 6.57
C TRP A 188 -29.41 -6.83 7.72
N TRP A 189 -29.82 -6.71 9.00
CA TRP A 189 -29.19 -7.43 10.13
C TRP A 189 -30.01 -8.66 10.58
N GLN A 190 -29.45 -9.86 10.41
CA GLN A 190 -29.75 -11.02 11.28
C GLN A 190 -28.48 -11.78 11.67
N ARG A 191 -28.32 -12.06 12.96
CA ARG A 191 -27.25 -12.93 13.50
C ARG A 191 -27.51 -14.38 13.10
N TYR A 192 -26.67 -14.95 12.24
CA TYR A 192 -26.64 -16.40 12.01
C TYR A 192 -26.36 -17.14 13.33
N LYS A 193 -27.33 -17.94 13.78
CA LYS A 193 -27.12 -18.99 14.80
C LYS A 193 -26.86 -20.32 14.11
N TYR A 194 -25.96 -21.12 14.68
CA TYR A 194 -25.51 -22.40 14.13
C TYR A 194 -26.66 -23.34 13.77
N LYS A 195 -26.51 -24.06 12.64
CA LYS A 195 -27.28 -25.26 12.31
C LYS A 195 -26.37 -26.47 12.18
N TYR A 196 -26.83 -27.60 12.71
CA TYR A 196 -26.06 -28.83 12.86
C TYR A 196 -25.76 -29.49 11.51
N PHE A 197 -24.53 -29.96 11.31
CA PHE A 197 -24.22 -30.92 10.25
C PHE A 197 -24.85 -32.28 10.58
N LYS A 198 -25.73 -32.78 9.71
CA LYS A 198 -26.16 -34.18 9.74
C LYS A 198 -25.14 -35.04 9.01
N GLN A 199 -24.66 -36.07 9.69
CA GLN A 199 -23.71 -37.04 9.14
C GLN A 199 -24.44 -37.99 8.18
N LEU A 200 -23.94 -38.11 6.94
CA LEU A 200 -24.43 -39.09 5.97
C LEU A 200 -23.45 -40.27 5.93
N LYS A 201 -23.89 -41.42 6.45
CA LYS A 201 -23.32 -42.71 6.07
C LYS A 201 -23.90 -43.10 4.70
N ILE A 202 -23.04 -43.62 3.84
CA ILE A 202 -23.41 -44.45 2.69
C ILE A 202 -22.73 -45.81 2.93
N MET A 203 -23.37 -46.89 2.48
CA MET A 203 -22.86 -48.27 2.58
C MET A 203 -21.95 -48.61 1.40
#